data_AF-A0A1X7PTC8-F1
#
_entry.id   AF-A0A1X7PTC8-F1
#
_cell.length_a   1.000
_cell.length_b   1.000
_cell.length_c   1.000
_cell.angle_alpha   90.00
_cell.angle_beta   90.00
_cell.angle_gamma   90.00
#
_symmetry.space_group_name_H-M   'P 1'
#
loop_
_entity.id
_entity.type
_entity.pdbx_description
1 polymer ?
#
loop_
_entity_poly.entity_id
_entity_poly.type
_entity_poly.pdbx_seq_one_letter_code
_entity_poly.pdbx_strand_id
1 'polypeptide(L)'
;MTSSELFDIIVIGGGHNGLVASAVLAKSGRRVLLLEADTEVGGPARTEEFFPGYRASTAHVLNRLHPEVVKAIDLPRHSLTFARTDLAPTVLISCDRDPIILSGGWGEAIDGDVTASETQAWLAMRAQLFRYAAILKPFLTKLPPSLGSMALTEALSFGGIALALKRLGREDMRDFLRMMLMNVHDVADEHLSDDRLKGFVGFEAVLGSHLGPRSPTSLLGLYYRLTGEVAGAAGGQVILQGGMGAVVAAMRNAAEAGGVTIRTGAPVSRILVEKGRATGIRLESGEEVRADIVVSAINPRTTLVDLVGPAELDTGLVRKALAIRMRGNVAKLYLALSGVPTFRAPREALAGRLVIAPSSEAVERAFNPAKYGEFSPEPVMEIVLPNLADPSLAPAGGCVLSANVQFAPYALKGGWEIGKPAFLAAIMAVLERYAPGIGSLVKHAELLTPSDIEARYRMPGGHWHHGELQVDQMLVNRPFFGVERYASPVEGLWLASAGSHPGGGISGVPGMNAARAALKGRE
;
A
#
# COMPACT_ATOMS: atom_id res chain seq x y z
N MET A 1 -24.68 -34.24 -13.81
CA MET A 1 -23.67 -33.99 -12.77
C MET A 1 -22.33 -33.84 -13.48
N THR A 2 -22.00 -32.62 -13.89
CA THR A 2 -20.68 -32.30 -14.43
C THR A 2 -19.66 -32.49 -13.32
N SER A 3 -18.59 -33.22 -13.59
CA SER A 3 -17.46 -33.44 -12.68
C SER A 3 -17.08 -32.10 -12.04
N SER A 4 -17.35 -31.94 -10.73
CA SER A 4 -16.86 -30.79 -9.99
C SER A 4 -15.34 -30.94 -9.99
N GLU A 5 -14.61 -30.04 -10.65
CA GLU A 5 -13.17 -29.97 -10.49
C GLU A 5 -12.89 -29.80 -8.99
N LEU A 6 -12.34 -30.85 -8.38
CA LEU A 6 -11.96 -30.82 -6.98
C LEU A 6 -10.72 -29.93 -6.88
N PHE A 7 -10.75 -28.91 -6.04
CA PHE A 7 -9.57 -28.12 -5.71
C PHE A 7 -9.15 -28.41 -4.28
N ASP A 8 -7.85 -28.45 -4.03
CA ASP A 8 -7.36 -28.71 -2.68
C ASP A 8 -7.32 -27.40 -1.88
N ILE A 9 -7.13 -26.27 -2.57
CA ILE A 9 -7.06 -24.92 -1.99
C ILE A 9 -7.82 -23.92 -2.87
N ILE A 10 -8.60 -23.05 -2.23
CA ILE A 10 -9.24 -21.90 -2.87
C ILE A 10 -8.60 -20.60 -2.34
N VAL A 11 -8.28 -19.67 -3.24
CA VAL A 11 -7.83 -18.32 -2.91
C VAL A 11 -8.89 -17.31 -3.35
N ILE A 12 -9.36 -16.47 -2.42
CA ILE A 12 -10.39 -15.44 -2.69
C ILE A 12 -9.71 -14.09 -2.90
N GLY A 13 -9.89 -13.49 -4.06
CA GLY A 13 -9.37 -12.18 -4.45
C GLY A 13 -8.09 -12.28 -5.29
N GLY A 14 -8.13 -11.70 -6.50
CA GLY A 14 -7.05 -11.66 -7.48
C GLY A 14 -6.15 -10.42 -7.40
N GLY A 15 -6.10 -9.74 -6.26
CA GLY A 15 -5.10 -8.69 -6.01
C GLY A 15 -3.67 -9.26 -5.94
N HIS A 16 -2.67 -8.38 -5.88
CA HIS A 16 -1.25 -8.79 -5.80
C HIS A 16 -0.95 -9.83 -4.70
N ASN A 17 -1.56 -9.70 -3.51
CA ASN A 17 -1.38 -10.68 -2.45
C ASN A 17 -2.02 -12.04 -2.76
N GLY A 18 -3.17 -12.07 -3.43
CA GLY A 18 -3.83 -13.31 -3.83
C GLY A 18 -3.07 -14.05 -4.93
N LEU A 19 -2.54 -13.32 -5.91
CA LEU A 19 -1.66 -13.87 -6.95
C LEU A 19 -0.39 -14.46 -6.34
N VAL A 20 0.27 -13.73 -5.43
CA VAL A 20 1.46 -14.22 -4.72
C VAL A 20 1.12 -15.44 -3.87
N ALA A 21 0.04 -15.40 -3.09
CA ALA A 21 -0.38 -16.53 -2.26
C ALA A 21 -0.62 -17.78 -3.12
N SER A 22 -1.35 -17.65 -4.22
CA SER A 22 -1.67 -18.76 -5.12
C SER A 22 -0.42 -19.37 -5.75
N ALA A 23 0.48 -18.54 -6.26
CA ALA A 23 1.75 -18.99 -6.83
C ALA A 23 2.63 -19.72 -5.81
N VAL A 24 2.65 -19.26 -4.55
CA VAL A 24 3.38 -19.94 -3.46
C VAL A 24 2.72 -21.27 -3.08
N LEU A 25 1.40 -21.31 -2.97
CA LEU A 25 0.64 -22.52 -2.62
C LEU A 25 0.80 -23.62 -3.68
N ALA A 26 0.78 -23.24 -4.97
CA ALA A 26 0.90 -24.17 -6.08
C ALA A 26 2.23 -24.95 -6.08
N LYS A 27 3.30 -24.38 -5.49
CA LYS A 27 4.59 -25.08 -5.32
C LYS A 27 4.53 -26.33 -4.44
N SER A 28 3.45 -26.51 -3.67
CA SER A 28 3.22 -27.74 -2.89
C SER A 28 2.67 -28.91 -3.73
N GLY A 29 2.40 -28.70 -5.02
CA GLY A 29 1.77 -29.70 -5.90
C GLY A 29 0.25 -29.84 -5.72
N ARG A 30 -0.35 -29.01 -4.86
CA ARG A 30 -1.81 -28.94 -4.64
C ARG A 30 -2.50 -28.20 -5.78
N ARG A 31 -3.73 -28.58 -6.10
CA ARG A 31 -4.60 -27.89 -7.06
C ARG A 31 -5.16 -26.62 -6.42
N VAL A 32 -4.79 -25.47 -6.95
CA VAL A 32 -5.17 -24.15 -6.44
C VAL A 32 -6.12 -23.46 -7.41
N LEU A 33 -7.26 -23.01 -6.90
CA LEU A 33 -8.19 -22.13 -7.61
C LEU A 33 -8.13 -20.73 -7.03
N LEU A 34 -7.82 -19.72 -7.85
CA LEU A 34 -7.99 -18.31 -7.49
C LEU A 34 -9.29 -17.78 -8.11
N LEU A 35 -10.09 -17.12 -7.28
CA LEU A 35 -11.36 -16.49 -7.65
C LEU A 35 -11.23 -14.96 -7.56
N GLU A 36 -11.44 -14.26 -8.67
CA GLU A 36 -11.51 -12.81 -8.75
C GLU A 36 -12.93 -12.38 -9.10
N ALA A 37 -13.44 -11.39 -8.36
CA ALA A 37 -14.81 -10.90 -8.51
C ALA A 37 -14.99 -10.11 -9.81
N ASP A 38 -13.98 -9.33 -10.19
CA ASP A 38 -13.99 -8.50 -11.39
C ASP A 38 -13.54 -9.29 -12.64
N THR A 39 -13.65 -8.70 -13.82
CA THR A 39 -13.26 -9.35 -15.09
C THR A 39 -11.75 -9.54 -15.23
N GLU A 40 -10.96 -8.81 -14.44
CA GLU A 40 -9.49 -8.86 -14.45
C GLU A 40 -8.88 -8.84 -13.05
N VAL A 41 -7.79 -9.60 -12.88
CA VAL A 41 -6.97 -9.61 -11.66
C VAL A 41 -6.16 -8.31 -11.49
N GLY A 42 -5.70 -8.06 -10.26
CA GLY A 42 -4.77 -6.97 -9.92
C GLY A 42 -5.31 -5.94 -8.94
N GLY A 43 -6.64 -5.85 -8.78
CA GLY A 43 -7.28 -4.85 -7.93
C GLY A 43 -6.82 -3.42 -8.25
N PRO A 44 -6.47 -2.58 -7.25
CA PRO A 44 -6.01 -1.21 -7.50
C PRO A 44 -4.70 -1.08 -8.29
N ALA A 45 -3.98 -2.18 -8.56
CA ALA A 45 -2.75 -2.19 -9.35
C ALA A 45 -3.00 -2.40 -10.86
N ARG A 46 -4.26 -2.58 -11.28
CA ARG A 46 -4.61 -2.68 -12.71
C ARG A 46 -4.33 -1.37 -13.45
N THR A 47 -3.98 -1.47 -14.72
CA THR A 47 -3.85 -0.32 -15.63
C THR A 47 -5.12 -0.19 -16.45
N GLU A 48 -5.97 0.77 -16.11
CA GLU A 48 -7.29 0.97 -16.68
C GLU A 48 -7.28 2.20 -17.61
N GLU A 49 -8.09 2.17 -18.66
CA GLU A 49 -8.35 3.35 -19.49
C GLU A 49 -9.39 4.23 -18.81
N PHE A 50 -9.06 5.50 -18.58
CA PHE A 50 -9.95 6.46 -17.93
C PHE A 50 -10.46 7.55 -18.89
N PHE A 51 -9.80 7.71 -20.03
CA PHE A 51 -10.21 8.58 -21.13
C PHE A 51 -9.62 8.01 -22.44
N PRO A 52 -10.23 8.18 -23.63
CA PRO A 52 -9.79 7.49 -24.84
C PRO A 52 -8.29 7.63 -25.14
N GLY A 53 -7.57 6.50 -25.07
CA GLY A 53 -6.12 6.41 -25.26
C GLY A 53 -5.27 6.81 -24.05
N TYR A 54 -5.88 7.22 -22.93
CA TYR A 54 -5.20 7.60 -21.68
C TYR A 54 -5.45 6.54 -20.60
N ARG A 55 -4.37 5.99 -20.07
CA ARG A 55 -4.39 4.85 -19.15
C ARG A 55 -3.62 5.15 -17.87
N ALA A 56 -4.13 4.70 -16.74
CA ALA A 56 -3.48 4.87 -15.44
C ALA A 56 -3.81 3.73 -14.47
N SER A 57 -3.03 3.64 -13.40
CA SER A 57 -3.26 2.72 -12.29
C SER A 57 -3.48 3.48 -11.00
N THR A 58 -4.38 2.97 -10.15
CA THR A 58 -4.66 3.57 -8.84
C THR A 58 -3.43 3.51 -7.95
N ALA A 59 -2.78 2.35 -7.88
CA ALA A 59 -1.39 2.28 -7.46
C ALA A 59 -0.47 2.73 -8.61
N HIS A 60 0.34 3.78 -8.43
CA HIS A 60 1.13 4.37 -9.53
C HIS A 60 2.66 4.27 -9.34
N VAL A 61 3.13 3.84 -8.17
CA VAL A 61 4.57 3.76 -7.84
C VAL A 61 4.83 2.43 -7.15
N LEU A 62 5.82 1.69 -7.65
CA LEU A 62 6.30 0.48 -7.00
C LEU A 62 7.46 0.84 -6.07
N ASN A 63 7.31 0.56 -4.77
CA ASN A 63 8.27 1.00 -3.75
C ASN A 63 8.56 -0.03 -2.67
N ARG A 64 7.94 -1.22 -2.75
CA ARG A 64 7.94 -2.20 -1.64
C ARG A 64 7.88 -3.65 -2.06
N LEU A 65 8.05 -3.98 -3.34
CA LEU A 65 8.00 -5.36 -3.79
C LEU A 65 9.13 -6.16 -3.15
N HIS A 66 8.78 -7.01 -2.19
CA HIS A 66 9.77 -7.58 -1.28
C HIS A 66 10.65 -8.61 -2.02
N PRO A 67 11.98 -8.61 -1.86
CA PRO A 67 12.85 -9.52 -2.62
C PRO A 67 12.59 -11.00 -2.32
N GLU A 68 12.16 -11.34 -1.10
CA GLU A 68 11.70 -12.73 -0.84
C GLU A 68 10.48 -13.10 -1.68
N VAL A 69 9.57 -12.17 -1.98
CA VAL A 69 8.42 -12.42 -2.86
C VAL A 69 8.92 -12.58 -4.29
N VAL A 70 9.77 -11.67 -4.77
CA VAL A 70 10.44 -11.76 -6.08
C VAL A 70 11.07 -13.14 -6.28
N LYS A 71 11.83 -13.62 -5.29
CA LYS A 71 12.46 -14.95 -5.29
C LYS A 71 11.43 -16.08 -5.15
N ALA A 72 10.43 -15.93 -4.30
CA ALA A 72 9.45 -16.97 -3.99
C ALA A 72 8.56 -17.30 -5.18
N ILE A 73 8.35 -16.39 -6.13
CA ILE A 73 7.56 -16.65 -7.35
C ILE A 73 8.34 -16.41 -8.64
N ASP A 74 9.67 -16.23 -8.52
CA ASP A 74 10.62 -16.11 -9.64
C ASP A 74 10.22 -15.04 -10.68
N LEU A 75 9.85 -13.85 -10.23
CA LEU A 75 9.39 -12.75 -11.09
C LEU A 75 10.32 -12.40 -12.27
N PRO A 76 11.67 -12.53 -12.17
CA PRO A 76 12.55 -12.34 -13.32
C PRO A 76 12.24 -13.28 -14.50
N ARG A 77 11.79 -14.51 -14.25
CA ARG A 77 11.34 -15.44 -15.31
C ARG A 77 10.05 -15.01 -15.98
N HIS A 78 9.31 -14.09 -15.35
CA HIS A 78 8.04 -13.55 -15.82
C HIS A 78 8.18 -12.10 -16.28
N SER A 79 9.36 -11.76 -16.82
CA SER A 79 9.67 -10.47 -17.47
C SER A 79 9.58 -9.25 -16.57
N LEU A 80 9.73 -9.44 -15.25
CA LEU A 80 9.80 -8.33 -14.29
C LEU A 80 11.17 -8.29 -13.60
N THR A 81 12.01 -7.38 -14.05
CA THR A 81 13.35 -7.12 -13.53
C THR A 81 13.51 -5.64 -13.20
N PHE A 82 14.32 -5.33 -12.19
CA PHE A 82 14.64 -3.96 -11.82
C PHE A 82 16.14 -3.81 -11.61
N ALA A 83 16.72 -2.75 -12.17
CA ALA A 83 18.07 -2.29 -11.89
C ALA A 83 18.03 -1.03 -11.02
N ARG A 84 19.13 -0.72 -10.33
CA ARG A 84 19.23 0.53 -9.55
C ARG A 84 19.12 1.78 -10.42
N THR A 85 19.47 1.67 -11.69
CA THR A 85 19.31 2.74 -12.70
C THR A 85 17.85 3.08 -12.97
N ASP A 86 16.92 2.19 -12.63
CA ASP A 86 15.49 2.38 -12.87
C ASP A 86 14.80 3.14 -11.71
N LEU A 87 15.55 3.49 -10.66
CA LEU A 87 15.00 4.19 -9.50
C LEU A 87 14.55 5.61 -9.90
N ALA A 88 13.28 5.90 -9.63
CA ALA A 88 12.70 7.20 -9.90
C ALA A 88 13.08 8.20 -8.79
N PRO A 89 13.66 9.36 -9.11
CA PRO A 89 13.95 10.38 -8.12
C PRO A 89 12.66 10.94 -7.52
N THR A 90 12.76 11.51 -6.32
CA THR A 90 11.68 12.34 -5.75
C THR A 90 12.03 13.81 -5.92
N VAL A 91 11.13 14.58 -6.52
CA VAL A 91 11.29 16.01 -6.79
C VAL A 91 10.37 16.78 -5.86
N LEU A 92 10.95 17.55 -4.96
CA LEU A 92 10.24 18.43 -4.03
C LEU A 92 10.01 19.76 -4.74
N ILE A 93 8.79 19.97 -5.23
CA ILE A 93 8.47 21.16 -6.05
C ILE A 93 8.09 22.32 -5.13
N SER A 94 8.58 23.52 -5.45
CA SER A 94 8.10 24.79 -4.89
C SER A 94 7.53 25.70 -5.98
N CYS A 95 6.68 26.65 -5.59
CA CYS A 95 6.16 27.67 -6.51
C CYS A 95 7.15 28.83 -6.71
N ASP A 96 7.96 29.12 -5.69
CA ASP A 96 8.80 30.29 -5.54
C ASP A 96 10.32 29.99 -5.61
N ARG A 97 10.72 28.76 -5.25
CA ARG A 97 12.10 28.29 -5.23
C ARG A 97 12.32 27.16 -6.22
N ASP A 98 13.56 27.00 -6.68
CA ASP A 98 13.96 25.85 -7.49
C ASP A 98 13.75 24.54 -6.70
N PRO A 99 13.56 23.39 -7.37
CA PRO A 99 13.22 22.17 -6.66
C PRO A 99 14.42 21.58 -5.91
N ILE A 100 14.13 20.70 -4.96
CA ILE A 100 15.13 19.76 -4.43
C ILE A 100 14.88 18.39 -5.07
N ILE A 101 15.92 17.75 -5.58
CA ILE A 101 15.84 16.44 -6.22
C ILE A 101 16.55 15.41 -5.34
N LEU A 102 15.81 14.41 -4.88
CA LEU A 102 16.28 13.31 -4.05
C LEU A 102 16.44 12.05 -4.92
N SER A 103 17.69 11.65 -5.14
CA SER A 103 18.05 10.52 -6.01
C SER A 103 18.47 9.28 -5.20
N GLY A 104 18.33 8.10 -5.82
CA GLY A 104 18.60 6.81 -5.19
C GLY A 104 17.41 6.24 -4.42
N GLY A 105 17.67 5.50 -3.34
CA GLY A 105 16.61 4.82 -2.57
C GLY A 105 15.66 5.80 -1.89
N TRP A 106 16.20 6.82 -1.23
CA TRP A 106 15.42 7.84 -0.53
C TRP A 106 16.34 9.03 -0.25
N GLY A 107 16.84 9.69 -1.31
CA GLY A 107 17.76 10.83 -1.19
C GLY A 107 19.15 10.47 -0.67
N GLU A 108 19.82 9.50 -1.28
CA GLU A 108 21.26 9.25 -1.05
C GLU A 108 22.11 10.36 -1.66
N ALA A 109 21.65 10.87 -2.79
CA ALA A 109 22.12 12.10 -3.41
C ALA A 109 20.98 13.13 -3.38
N ILE A 110 21.36 14.38 -3.17
CA ILE A 110 20.47 15.53 -3.10
C ILE A 110 21.04 16.64 -3.96
N ASP A 111 20.22 17.13 -4.88
CA ASP A 111 20.58 18.17 -5.85
C ASP A 111 19.53 19.30 -5.84
N GLY A 112 19.88 20.43 -6.46
CA GLY A 112 18.99 21.60 -6.58
C GLY A 112 19.27 22.69 -5.54
N ASP A 113 18.23 23.43 -5.15
CA ASP A 113 18.33 24.57 -4.24
C ASP A 113 18.40 24.13 -2.78
N VAL A 114 19.56 23.59 -2.37
CA VAL A 114 19.83 23.13 -1.00
C VAL A 114 21.26 23.53 -0.59
N THR A 115 21.43 23.93 0.68
CA THR A 115 22.75 24.31 1.20
C THR A 115 23.57 23.08 1.57
N ALA A 116 24.90 23.20 1.60
CA ALA A 116 25.77 22.10 2.02
C ALA A 116 25.49 21.63 3.46
N SER A 117 25.17 22.56 4.38
CA SER A 117 24.80 22.22 5.76
C SER A 117 23.49 21.46 5.83
N GLU A 118 22.48 21.87 5.05
CA GLU A 118 21.19 21.19 4.97
C GLU A 118 21.34 19.79 4.36
N THR A 119 22.17 19.64 3.34
CA THR A 119 22.54 18.34 2.77
C THR A 119 23.15 17.40 3.81
N GLN A 120 24.08 17.90 4.63
CA GLN A 120 24.67 17.10 5.71
C GLN A 120 23.64 16.69 6.75
N ALA A 121 22.77 17.62 7.14
CA ALA A 121 21.70 17.37 8.11
C ALA A 121 20.69 16.32 7.59
N TRP A 122 20.30 16.44 6.31
CA TRP A 122 19.49 15.45 5.61
C TRP A 122 20.12 14.06 5.64
N LEU A 123 21.39 13.94 5.25
CA LEU A 123 22.09 12.65 5.23
C LEU A 123 22.20 12.02 6.62
N ALA A 124 22.44 12.83 7.66
CA ALA A 124 22.49 12.38 9.04
C ALA A 124 21.14 11.85 9.54
N MET A 125 20.07 12.62 9.37
CA MET A 125 18.71 12.22 9.73
C MET A 125 18.27 10.97 8.94
N ARG A 126 18.53 10.94 7.63
CA ARG A 126 18.28 9.78 6.77
C ARG A 126 18.96 8.53 7.33
N ALA A 127 20.25 8.60 7.64
CA ALA A 127 21.00 7.46 8.18
C ALA A 127 20.36 6.96 9.48
N GLN A 128 19.94 7.85 10.36
CA GLN A 128 19.24 7.52 11.60
C GLN A 128 17.89 6.83 11.36
N LEU A 129 17.06 7.37 10.47
CA LEU A 129 15.76 6.78 10.11
C LEU A 129 15.91 5.36 9.55
N PHE A 130 16.90 5.12 8.68
CA PHE A 130 17.17 3.78 8.14
C PHE A 130 17.71 2.80 9.19
N ARG A 131 18.53 3.25 10.15
CA ARG A 131 18.97 2.41 11.28
C ARG A 131 17.76 1.87 12.05
N TYR A 132 16.75 2.71 12.31
CA TYR A 132 15.54 2.29 13.03
C TYR A 132 14.59 1.45 12.18
N ALA A 133 14.40 1.80 10.91
CA ALA A 133 13.62 0.97 9.98
C ALA A 133 14.20 -0.45 9.83
N ALA A 134 15.53 -0.59 9.87
CA ALA A 134 16.21 -1.89 9.83
C ALA A 134 15.89 -2.80 11.02
N ILE A 135 15.45 -2.25 12.17
CA ILE A 135 14.97 -3.04 13.31
C ILE A 135 13.65 -3.74 12.96
N LEU A 136 12.77 -3.05 12.24
CA LEU A 136 11.45 -3.57 11.86
C LEU A 136 11.51 -4.55 10.68
N LYS A 137 12.49 -4.38 9.77
CA LYS A 137 12.58 -5.14 8.52
C LYS A 137 12.52 -6.68 8.69
N PRO A 138 13.24 -7.32 9.64
CA PRO A 138 13.18 -8.77 9.82
C PRO A 138 11.82 -9.30 10.31
N PHE A 139 10.97 -8.44 10.88
CA PHE A 139 9.65 -8.84 11.35
C PHE A 139 8.64 -8.96 10.22
N LEU A 140 8.89 -8.35 9.06
CA LEU A 140 7.92 -8.31 7.98
C LEU A 140 7.59 -9.70 7.40
N THR A 141 8.59 -10.58 7.29
CA THR A 141 8.44 -11.93 6.73
C THR A 141 8.29 -13.02 7.78
N LYS A 142 8.36 -12.67 9.07
CA LYS A 142 8.21 -13.61 10.18
C LYS A 142 6.77 -13.62 10.68
N LEU A 143 6.37 -14.76 11.24
CA LEU A 143 5.15 -14.85 12.04
C LEU A 143 5.28 -13.90 13.23
N PRO A 144 4.27 -13.06 13.50
CA PRO A 144 4.23 -12.30 14.75
C PRO A 144 4.29 -13.25 15.95
N PRO A 145 5.01 -12.88 17.03
CA PRO A 145 4.99 -13.68 18.25
C PRO A 145 3.56 -13.73 18.81
N SER A 146 3.16 -14.87 19.39
CA SER A 146 1.88 -14.98 20.10
C SER A 146 2.10 -14.44 21.51
N LEU A 147 1.09 -13.80 22.12
CA LEU A 147 1.14 -13.45 23.55
C LEU A 147 0.28 -14.41 24.39
N GLY A 148 -0.39 -15.37 23.75
CA GLY A 148 -1.36 -16.28 24.39
C GLY A 148 -0.79 -17.62 24.86
N SER A 149 0.43 -17.99 24.45
CA SER A 149 1.01 -19.31 24.73
C SER A 149 2.50 -19.19 25.09
N MET A 150 2.87 -19.42 26.36
CA MET A 150 4.28 -19.52 26.76
C MET A 150 4.94 -20.81 26.20
N ALA A 151 5.11 -20.91 24.88
CA ALA A 151 5.89 -21.97 24.26
C ALA A 151 7.39 -21.62 24.26
N LEU A 152 8.26 -22.61 24.47
CA LEU A 152 9.72 -22.44 24.49
C LEU A 152 10.28 -21.84 23.18
N THR A 153 9.59 -22.06 22.06
CA THR A 153 9.89 -21.51 20.73
C THR A 153 9.51 -20.02 20.59
N GLU A 154 8.53 -19.55 21.37
CA GLU A 154 8.14 -18.14 21.40
C GLU A 154 9.14 -17.29 22.19
N ALA A 155 9.78 -17.87 23.22
CA ALA A 155 10.91 -17.25 23.92
C ALA A 155 12.10 -16.95 22.97
N LEU A 156 12.33 -17.79 21.96
CA LEU A 156 13.34 -17.53 20.91
C LEU A 156 12.92 -16.41 19.95
N SER A 157 11.63 -16.28 19.67
CA SER A 157 11.07 -15.24 18.79
C SER A 157 11.16 -13.85 19.45
N PHE A 158 10.80 -13.75 20.73
CA PHE A 158 11.08 -12.56 21.56
C PHE A 158 12.58 -12.36 21.80
N GLY A 159 13.36 -13.44 21.95
CA GLY A 159 14.81 -13.41 22.06
C GLY A 159 15.50 -12.79 20.84
N GLY A 160 14.95 -12.99 19.64
CA GLY A 160 15.41 -12.33 18.42
C GLY A 160 15.17 -10.81 18.44
N ILE A 161 14.02 -10.36 18.98
CA ILE A 161 13.72 -8.93 19.16
C ILE A 161 14.65 -8.34 20.21
N ALA A 162 14.77 -8.99 21.37
CA ALA A 162 15.63 -8.57 22.45
C ALA A 162 17.11 -8.53 22.02
N LEU A 163 17.56 -9.48 21.18
CA LEU A 163 18.91 -9.49 20.63
C LEU A 163 19.11 -8.39 19.58
N ALA A 164 18.15 -8.17 18.69
CA ALA A 164 18.20 -7.06 17.72
C ALA A 164 18.24 -5.71 18.45
N LEU A 165 17.41 -5.54 19.47
CA LEU A 165 17.41 -4.34 20.32
C LEU A 165 18.71 -4.19 21.12
N LYS A 166 19.24 -5.29 21.68
CA LYS A 166 20.52 -5.29 22.42
C LYS A 166 21.72 -4.97 21.51
N ARG A 167 21.67 -5.34 20.22
CA ARG A 167 22.72 -5.06 19.23
C ARG A 167 22.79 -3.60 18.79
N LEU A 168 21.73 -2.81 19.01
CA LEU A 168 21.76 -1.36 18.79
C LEU A 168 22.65 -0.64 19.81
N GLY A 169 22.92 -1.24 20.96
CA GLY A 169 23.51 -0.53 22.09
C GLY A 169 22.45 0.20 22.92
N ARG A 170 22.83 0.61 24.14
CA ARG A 170 21.86 1.17 25.11
C ARG A 170 21.27 2.50 24.67
N GLU A 171 22.07 3.35 24.04
CA GLU A 171 21.67 4.69 23.60
C GLU A 171 20.67 4.60 22.45
N ASP A 172 20.99 3.89 21.37
CA ASP A 172 20.10 3.71 20.22
C ASP A 172 18.80 2.97 20.58
N MET A 173 18.80 2.04 21.54
CA MET A 173 17.57 1.39 22.02
C MET A 173 16.67 2.39 22.75
N ARG A 174 17.24 3.22 23.63
CA ARG A 174 16.49 4.27 24.33
C ARG A 174 15.93 5.28 23.33
N ASP A 175 16.73 5.67 22.35
CA ASP A 175 16.33 6.65 21.34
C ASP A 175 15.27 6.06 20.39
N PHE A 176 15.36 4.79 20.00
CA PHE A 176 14.31 4.10 19.26
C PHE A 176 12.98 4.07 20.03
N LEU A 177 13.00 3.70 21.32
CA LEU A 177 11.81 3.69 22.17
C LEU A 177 11.22 5.11 22.36
N ARG A 178 12.07 6.12 22.52
CA ARG A 178 11.65 7.54 22.55
C ARG A 178 10.98 7.91 21.23
N MET A 179 11.61 7.62 20.11
CA MET A 179 11.14 8.02 18.78
C MET A 179 9.90 7.27 18.32
N MET A 180 9.64 6.06 18.81
CA MET A 180 8.37 5.37 18.56
C MET A 180 7.15 6.17 19.05
N LEU A 181 7.33 7.00 20.09
CA LEU A 181 6.27 7.81 20.67
C LEU A 181 6.27 9.26 20.17
N MET A 182 7.33 9.67 19.48
CA MET A 182 7.42 10.99 18.87
C MET A 182 6.53 11.10 17.63
N ASN A 183 6.19 12.33 17.29
CA ASN A 183 5.58 12.66 16.02
C ASN A 183 6.69 13.03 15.00
N VAL A 184 6.41 12.85 13.71
CA VAL A 184 7.38 13.09 12.64
C VAL A 184 7.73 14.56 12.47
N HIS A 185 6.83 15.47 12.85
CA HIS A 185 7.08 16.91 12.78
C HIS A 185 8.26 17.30 13.66
N ASP A 186 8.27 16.89 14.93
CA ASP A 186 9.34 17.22 15.88
C ASP A 186 10.69 16.64 15.43
N VAL A 187 10.70 15.42 14.87
CA VAL A 187 11.94 14.82 14.35
C VAL A 187 12.47 15.58 13.14
N ALA A 188 11.59 15.96 12.20
CA ALA A 188 12.00 16.74 11.03
C ALA A 188 12.47 18.15 11.44
N ASP A 189 11.82 18.77 12.42
CA ASP A 189 12.17 20.11 12.90
C ASP A 189 13.48 20.14 13.70
N GLU A 190 13.77 19.08 14.47
CA GLU A 190 15.03 18.91 15.20
C GLU A 190 16.26 18.84 14.26
N HIS A 191 16.08 18.29 13.05
CA HIS A 191 17.21 17.98 12.16
C HIS A 191 17.34 18.91 10.96
N LEU A 192 16.23 19.44 10.44
CA LEU A 192 16.21 20.14 9.16
C LEU A 192 15.87 21.62 9.36
N SER A 193 16.28 22.45 8.42
CA SER A 193 15.86 23.85 8.33
C SER A 193 15.00 24.13 7.10
N ASP A 194 15.13 23.34 6.02
CA ASP A 194 14.36 23.56 4.79
C ASP A 194 12.96 22.94 4.87
N ASP A 195 11.95 23.79 4.71
CA ASP A 195 10.55 23.39 4.77
C ASP A 195 10.16 22.34 3.72
N ARG A 196 10.78 22.32 2.53
CA ARG A 196 10.45 21.31 1.50
C ARG A 196 10.87 19.92 1.98
N LEU A 197 12.02 19.80 2.62
CA LEU A 197 12.48 18.54 3.21
C LEU A 197 11.61 18.14 4.41
N LYS A 198 11.27 19.08 5.30
CA LYS A 198 10.34 18.82 6.42
C LYS A 198 8.96 18.38 5.94
N GLY A 199 8.44 19.04 4.92
CA GLY A 199 7.17 18.73 4.27
C GLY A 199 7.20 17.35 3.60
N PHE A 200 8.28 17.00 2.91
CA PHE A 200 8.48 15.67 2.35
C PHE A 200 8.45 14.57 3.40
N VAL A 201 9.22 14.72 4.48
CA VAL A 201 9.29 13.73 5.56
C VAL A 201 7.95 13.59 6.26
N GLY A 202 7.27 14.72 6.53
CA GLY A 202 5.93 14.74 7.09
C GLY A 202 4.90 14.05 6.17
N PHE A 203 4.94 14.32 4.87
CA PHE A 203 4.07 13.71 3.87
C PHE A 203 4.27 12.20 3.76
N GLU A 204 5.52 11.73 3.67
CA GLU A 204 5.86 10.30 3.59
C GLU A 204 5.34 9.51 4.80
N ALA A 205 5.44 10.10 5.99
CA ALA A 205 5.07 9.44 7.23
C ALA A 205 3.58 9.17 7.35
N VAL A 206 2.75 10.04 6.77
CA VAL A 206 1.29 10.00 6.91
C VAL A 206 0.57 9.56 5.64
N LEU A 207 1.30 9.33 4.54
CA LEU A 207 0.73 8.92 3.26
C LEU A 207 -0.15 7.68 3.40
N GLY A 208 -1.46 7.85 3.21
CA GLY A 208 -2.42 6.76 3.29
C GLY A 208 -2.96 6.45 4.69
N SER A 209 -2.63 7.26 5.69
CA SER A 209 -3.10 7.10 7.08
C SER A 209 -4.05 8.22 7.47
N HIS A 210 -4.93 7.97 8.44
CA HIS A 210 -5.78 9.03 9.01
C HIS A 210 -5.05 9.80 10.11
N LEU A 211 -3.90 10.39 9.77
CA LEU A 211 -2.98 11.07 10.69
C LEU A 211 -2.38 12.32 10.05
N GLY A 212 -1.96 13.27 10.89
CA GLY A 212 -1.14 14.41 10.52
C GLY A 212 0.28 14.27 11.07
N PRO A 213 1.26 15.03 10.56
CA PRO A 213 2.64 14.99 11.04
C PRO A 213 2.79 15.11 12.56
N ARG A 214 1.93 15.89 13.23
CA ARG A 214 1.94 16.09 14.69
C ARG A 214 1.13 15.06 15.48
N SER A 215 0.51 14.10 14.79
CA SER A 215 -0.21 13.01 15.47
C SER A 215 0.79 12.11 16.22
N PRO A 216 0.46 11.66 17.44
CA PRO A 216 1.31 10.71 18.16
C PRO A 216 1.61 9.49 17.29
N THR A 217 2.87 9.02 17.32
CA THR A 217 3.32 7.81 16.59
C THR A 217 3.29 7.90 15.05
N SER A 218 3.15 9.10 14.47
CA SER A 218 3.17 9.29 13.00
C SER A 218 4.47 8.80 12.33
N LEU A 219 5.59 8.70 13.09
CA LEU A 219 6.85 8.11 12.62
C LEU A 219 6.75 6.63 12.24
N LEU A 220 5.78 5.87 12.78
CA LEU A 220 5.64 4.45 12.47
C LEU A 220 5.30 4.21 11.01
N GLY A 221 4.47 5.08 10.41
CA GLY A 221 4.19 5.05 8.98
C GLY A 221 5.45 5.25 8.14
N LEU A 222 6.33 6.18 8.56
CA LEU A 222 7.62 6.41 7.92
C LEU A 222 8.57 5.22 8.06
N TYR A 223 8.73 4.66 9.26
CA TYR A 223 9.58 3.47 9.42
C TYR A 223 9.04 2.29 8.61
N TYR A 224 7.72 2.09 8.64
CA TYR A 224 7.08 1.10 7.80
C TYR A 224 7.45 1.35 6.34
N ARG A 225 7.29 2.56 5.81
CA ARG A 225 7.68 2.95 4.43
C ARG A 225 9.15 2.62 4.13
N LEU A 226 10.07 3.04 5.00
CA LEU A 226 11.52 2.91 4.81
C LEU A 226 12.02 1.46 4.91
N THR A 227 11.24 0.55 5.49
CA THR A 227 11.55 -0.89 5.41
C THR A 227 11.38 -1.47 3.99
N GLY A 228 10.68 -0.75 3.12
CA GLY A 228 10.51 -1.09 1.71
C GLY A 228 11.83 -1.10 0.95
N GLU A 229 11.93 -1.96 -0.05
CA GLU A 229 13.03 -1.90 -1.02
C GLU A 229 12.54 -2.30 -2.40
N VAL A 230 13.18 -1.72 -3.42
CA VAL A 230 13.07 -2.09 -4.82
C VAL A 230 14.46 -2.00 -5.44
N ALA A 231 14.77 -2.90 -6.37
CA ALA A 231 16.08 -2.95 -7.05
C ALA A 231 17.29 -2.98 -6.09
N GLY A 232 17.13 -3.56 -4.89
CA GLY A 232 18.18 -3.61 -3.87
C GLY A 232 18.49 -2.27 -3.17
N ALA A 233 17.65 -1.24 -3.37
CA ALA A 233 17.76 0.04 -2.68
C ALA A 233 16.64 0.20 -1.65
N ALA A 234 17.02 0.39 -0.39
CA ALA A 234 16.08 0.64 0.70
C ALA A 234 15.40 2.01 0.54
N GLY A 235 14.08 2.06 0.76
CA GLY A 235 13.21 3.20 0.45
C GLY A 235 12.95 3.42 -1.04
N GLY A 236 13.66 2.70 -1.92
CA GLY A 236 13.66 2.91 -3.36
C GLY A 236 12.30 2.73 -4.02
N GLN A 237 12.10 3.44 -5.12
CA GLN A 237 10.87 3.44 -5.87
C GLN A 237 11.13 3.44 -7.37
N VAL A 238 10.20 2.88 -8.14
CA VAL A 238 10.26 2.79 -9.60
C VAL A 238 8.91 3.18 -10.18
N ILE A 239 8.95 3.93 -11.29
CA ILE A 239 7.82 4.17 -12.19
C ILE A 239 8.06 3.28 -13.41
N LEU A 240 7.17 2.30 -13.59
CA LEU A 240 7.43 1.19 -14.51
C LEU A 240 6.90 1.46 -15.91
N GLN A 241 7.66 0.98 -16.89
CA GLN A 241 7.09 0.72 -18.21
C GLN A 241 6.00 -0.36 -18.11
N GLY A 242 4.85 -0.13 -18.73
CA GLY A 242 3.62 -0.91 -18.56
C GLY A 242 2.82 -0.57 -17.30
N GLY A 243 3.31 0.38 -16.49
CA GLY A 243 2.70 0.76 -15.22
C GLY A 243 2.64 -0.39 -14.21
N MET A 244 1.71 -0.30 -13.25
CA MET A 244 1.51 -1.38 -12.27
C MET A 244 0.88 -2.64 -12.88
N GLY A 245 0.23 -2.51 -14.04
CA GLY A 245 -0.27 -3.65 -14.82
C GLY A 245 0.82 -4.65 -15.20
N ALA A 246 2.06 -4.20 -15.46
CA ALA A 246 3.18 -5.09 -15.72
C ALA A 246 3.53 -5.98 -14.51
N VAL A 247 3.44 -5.43 -13.29
CA VAL A 247 3.67 -6.20 -12.05
C VAL A 247 2.56 -7.24 -11.86
N VAL A 248 1.30 -6.85 -12.08
CA VAL A 248 0.15 -7.75 -12.02
C VAL A 248 0.28 -8.88 -13.04
N ALA A 249 0.65 -8.56 -14.28
CA ALA A 249 0.86 -9.54 -15.34
C ALA A 249 1.97 -10.54 -14.98
N ALA A 250 3.10 -10.07 -14.45
CA ALA A 250 4.18 -10.94 -14.01
C ALA A 250 3.76 -11.88 -12.86
N MET A 251 3.01 -11.36 -11.88
CA MET A 251 2.47 -12.18 -10.78
C MET A 251 1.43 -13.19 -11.25
N ARG A 252 0.58 -12.82 -12.22
CA ARG A 252 -0.38 -13.71 -12.86
C ARG A 252 0.34 -14.84 -13.61
N ASN A 253 1.31 -14.49 -14.45
CA ASN A 253 2.11 -15.46 -15.21
C ASN A 253 2.82 -16.45 -14.27
N ALA A 254 3.33 -15.98 -13.12
CA ALA A 254 3.95 -16.83 -12.11
C ALA A 254 2.95 -17.82 -11.48
N ALA A 255 1.72 -17.38 -11.23
CA ALA A 255 0.65 -18.25 -10.71
C ALA A 255 0.23 -19.31 -11.75
N GLU A 256 -0.06 -18.89 -12.98
CA GLU A 256 -0.48 -19.78 -14.07
C GLU A 256 0.62 -20.79 -14.43
N ALA A 257 1.89 -20.37 -14.49
CA ALA A 257 3.03 -21.27 -14.70
C ALA A 257 3.23 -22.28 -13.57
N GLY A 258 2.75 -21.96 -12.36
CA GLY A 258 2.69 -22.88 -11.22
C GLY A 258 1.52 -23.87 -11.28
N GLY A 259 0.61 -23.76 -12.25
CA GLY A 259 -0.57 -24.61 -12.37
C GLY A 259 -1.81 -24.08 -11.62
N VAL A 260 -1.81 -22.81 -11.20
CA VAL A 260 -2.99 -22.16 -10.60
C VAL A 260 -4.07 -21.98 -11.66
N THR A 261 -5.29 -22.41 -11.35
CA THR A 261 -6.48 -22.05 -12.14
C THR A 261 -6.99 -20.69 -11.67
N ILE A 262 -7.10 -19.72 -12.57
CA ILE A 262 -7.62 -18.38 -12.27
C ILE A 262 -8.97 -18.20 -12.93
N ARG A 263 -10.01 -17.91 -12.15
CA ARG A 263 -11.35 -17.55 -12.63
C ARG A 263 -11.67 -16.11 -12.25
N THR A 264 -11.88 -15.27 -13.26
CA THR A 264 -12.39 -13.90 -13.12
C THR A 264 -13.91 -13.85 -13.30
N GLY A 265 -14.55 -12.74 -12.93
CA GLY A 265 -16.02 -12.61 -12.95
C GLY A 265 -16.71 -13.58 -12.00
N ALA A 266 -16.02 -14.01 -10.94
CA ALA A 266 -16.46 -15.05 -10.02
C ALA A 266 -16.53 -14.51 -8.58
N PRO A 267 -17.43 -13.55 -8.30
CA PRO A 267 -17.57 -13.01 -6.95
C PRO A 267 -18.05 -14.09 -5.98
N VAL A 268 -17.33 -14.22 -4.85
CA VAL A 268 -17.68 -15.15 -3.77
C VAL A 268 -18.75 -14.50 -2.89
N SER A 269 -19.86 -15.18 -2.70
CA SER A 269 -20.97 -14.75 -1.85
C SER A 269 -20.89 -15.30 -0.42
N ARG A 270 -20.27 -16.47 -0.23
CA ARG A 270 -20.15 -17.11 1.09
C ARG A 270 -18.95 -18.06 1.20
N ILE A 271 -18.36 -18.14 2.38
CA ILE A 271 -17.47 -19.23 2.79
C ILE A 271 -18.33 -20.31 3.47
N LEU A 272 -18.26 -21.54 2.96
CA LEU A 272 -19.02 -22.67 3.52
C LEU A 272 -18.33 -23.14 4.79
N VAL A 273 -19.06 -23.14 5.92
CA VAL A 273 -18.55 -23.57 7.22
C VAL A 273 -19.37 -24.75 7.72
N GLU A 274 -18.68 -25.84 8.08
CA GLU A 274 -19.29 -27.04 8.64
C GLU A 274 -18.52 -27.45 9.89
N LYS A 275 -19.20 -27.54 11.04
CA LYS A 275 -18.60 -27.89 12.34
C LYS A 275 -17.38 -27.02 12.70
N GLY A 276 -17.43 -25.73 12.37
CA GLY A 276 -16.35 -24.77 12.64
C GLY A 276 -15.17 -24.82 11.65
N ARG A 277 -15.26 -25.60 10.57
CA ARG A 277 -14.25 -25.70 9.51
C ARG A 277 -14.76 -25.13 8.19
N ALA A 278 -13.94 -24.35 7.50
CA ALA A 278 -14.18 -23.94 6.12
C ALA A 278 -14.04 -25.16 5.19
N THR A 279 -15.07 -25.44 4.40
CA THR A 279 -15.14 -26.62 3.50
C THR A 279 -15.31 -26.24 2.04
N GLY A 280 -15.28 -24.94 1.72
CA GLY A 280 -15.45 -24.43 0.37
C GLY A 280 -15.99 -23.02 0.34
N ILE A 281 -16.48 -22.63 -0.82
CA ILE A 281 -17.12 -21.34 -1.07
C ILE A 281 -18.40 -21.52 -1.88
N ARG A 282 -19.24 -20.48 -1.88
CA ARG A 282 -20.33 -20.29 -2.82
C ARG A 282 -20.12 -18.99 -3.59
N LEU A 283 -20.30 -19.02 -4.90
CA LEU A 283 -20.28 -17.84 -5.76
C LEU A 283 -21.62 -17.09 -5.73
N GLU A 284 -21.68 -15.83 -6.18
CA GLU A 284 -22.97 -15.12 -6.36
C GLU A 284 -23.86 -15.82 -7.40
N SER A 285 -23.29 -16.60 -8.32
CA SER A 285 -24.04 -17.46 -9.26
C SER A 285 -24.76 -18.63 -8.59
N GLY A 286 -24.47 -18.92 -7.32
CA GLY A 286 -24.96 -20.09 -6.59
C GLY A 286 -24.09 -21.34 -6.73
N GLU A 287 -23.09 -21.34 -7.60
CA GLU A 287 -22.11 -22.43 -7.72
C GLU A 287 -21.34 -22.63 -6.41
N GLU A 288 -21.22 -23.87 -5.96
CA GLU A 288 -20.41 -24.25 -4.80
C GLU A 288 -19.13 -24.96 -5.25
N VAL A 289 -18.00 -24.55 -4.68
CA VAL A 289 -16.70 -25.18 -4.92
C VAL A 289 -16.13 -25.62 -3.58
N ARG A 290 -15.80 -26.91 -3.46
CA ARG A 290 -15.29 -27.53 -2.24
C ARG A 290 -13.76 -27.55 -2.22
N ALA A 291 -13.18 -27.27 -1.05
CA ALA A 291 -11.75 -27.35 -0.77
C ALA A 291 -11.49 -27.45 0.73
N ASP A 292 -10.37 -28.04 1.12
CA ASP A 292 -10.00 -28.18 2.54
C ASP A 292 -9.32 -26.95 3.14
N ILE A 293 -8.78 -26.08 2.27
CA ILE A 293 -8.13 -24.83 2.67
C ILE A 293 -8.73 -23.69 1.86
N VAL A 294 -9.10 -22.62 2.55
CA VAL A 294 -9.52 -21.34 1.96
C VAL A 294 -8.57 -20.26 2.42
N VAL A 295 -7.95 -19.55 1.47
CA VAL A 295 -7.08 -18.41 1.73
C VAL A 295 -7.76 -17.14 1.20
N SER A 296 -8.19 -16.27 2.11
CA SER A 296 -8.81 -15.00 1.74
C SER A 296 -7.77 -13.89 1.61
N ALA A 297 -7.53 -13.46 0.37
CA ALA A 297 -6.68 -12.32 0.05
C ALA A 297 -7.44 -10.99 -0.03
N ILE A 298 -8.70 -10.95 0.43
CA ILE A 298 -9.52 -9.73 0.58
C ILE A 298 -9.55 -9.22 2.02
N ASN A 299 -10.19 -8.08 2.25
CA ASN A 299 -10.25 -7.43 3.56
C ASN A 299 -10.70 -8.39 4.70
N PRO A 300 -10.04 -8.40 5.88
CA PRO A 300 -10.40 -9.29 6.98
C PRO A 300 -11.81 -9.08 7.53
N ARG A 301 -12.29 -7.83 7.60
CA ARG A 301 -13.68 -7.53 7.99
C ARG A 301 -14.64 -8.17 7.00
N THR A 302 -14.44 -7.97 5.70
CA THR A 302 -15.29 -8.59 4.66
C THR A 302 -15.25 -10.11 4.71
N THR A 303 -14.07 -10.69 4.91
CA THR A 303 -13.92 -12.15 5.03
C THR A 303 -14.72 -12.70 6.21
N LEU A 304 -14.52 -12.13 7.41
CA LEU A 304 -15.09 -12.65 8.64
C LEU A 304 -16.58 -12.29 8.80
N VAL A 305 -16.92 -11.02 8.59
CA VAL A 305 -18.27 -10.53 8.84
C VAL A 305 -19.20 -10.84 7.67
N ASP A 306 -18.75 -10.63 6.43
CA ASP A 306 -19.65 -10.70 5.27
C ASP A 306 -19.65 -12.09 4.63
N LEU A 307 -18.48 -12.73 4.46
CA LEU A 307 -18.39 -14.03 3.77
C LEU A 307 -18.55 -15.25 4.70
N VAL A 308 -17.96 -15.24 5.89
CA VAL A 308 -18.18 -16.30 6.89
C VAL A 308 -19.53 -16.12 7.56
N GLY A 309 -19.82 -14.88 8.00
CA GLY A 309 -21.08 -14.51 8.62
C GLY A 309 -21.01 -14.52 10.15
N PRO A 310 -21.69 -13.60 10.85
CA PRO A 310 -21.62 -13.49 12.31
C PRO A 310 -22.13 -14.74 13.06
N ALA A 311 -22.97 -15.57 12.43
CA ALA A 311 -23.52 -16.77 13.04
C ALA A 311 -22.47 -17.88 13.29
N GLU A 312 -21.37 -17.86 12.54
CA GLU A 312 -20.29 -18.85 12.65
C GLU A 312 -19.15 -18.37 13.58
N LEU A 313 -19.27 -17.15 14.13
CA LEU A 313 -18.21 -16.46 14.85
C LEU A 313 -18.66 -16.07 16.26
N ASP A 314 -17.73 -16.03 17.21
CA ASP A 314 -18.05 -15.48 18.52
C ASP A 314 -18.28 -13.96 18.44
N THR A 315 -19.17 -13.45 19.30
CA THR A 315 -19.55 -12.03 19.32
C THR A 315 -18.34 -11.11 19.54
N GLY A 316 -17.33 -11.56 20.29
CA GLY A 316 -16.10 -10.80 20.55
C GLY A 316 -15.28 -10.60 19.29
N LEU A 317 -15.12 -11.64 18.46
CA LEU A 317 -14.43 -11.58 17.18
C LEU A 317 -15.15 -10.67 16.18
N VAL A 318 -16.47 -10.78 16.08
CA VAL A 318 -17.28 -9.90 15.21
C VAL A 318 -17.08 -8.44 15.61
N ARG A 319 -17.12 -8.13 16.91
CA ARG A 319 -16.87 -6.78 17.43
C ARG A 319 -15.46 -6.29 17.08
N LYS A 320 -14.43 -7.13 17.23
CA LYS A 320 -13.05 -6.79 16.85
C LYS A 320 -12.92 -6.51 15.35
N ALA A 321 -13.50 -7.36 14.50
CA ALA A 321 -13.45 -7.22 13.04
C ALA A 321 -14.17 -5.93 12.56
N LEU A 322 -15.30 -5.58 13.19
CA LEU A 322 -16.00 -4.32 12.92
C LEU A 322 -15.28 -3.07 13.43
N ALA A 323 -14.42 -3.22 14.45
CA ALA A 323 -13.68 -2.12 15.06
C ALA A 323 -12.37 -1.77 14.34
N ILE A 324 -11.94 -2.55 13.34
CA ILE A 324 -10.72 -2.26 12.58
C ILE A 324 -10.88 -0.88 11.91
N ARG A 325 -10.03 0.09 12.30
CA ARG A 325 -10.04 1.41 11.67
C ARG A 325 -9.36 1.31 10.32
N MET A 326 -10.10 1.70 9.29
CA MET A 326 -9.66 1.68 7.90
C MET A 326 -10.41 2.73 7.08
N ARG A 327 -10.71 3.90 7.66
CA ARG A 327 -11.37 4.99 6.94
C ARG A 327 -10.32 5.67 6.07
N GLY A 328 -10.37 5.43 4.76
CA GLY A 328 -9.44 6.00 3.81
C GLY A 328 -9.44 7.53 3.86
N ASN A 329 -8.27 8.10 3.55
CA ASN A 329 -8.04 9.54 3.68
C ASN A 329 -7.34 10.15 2.46
N VAL A 330 -7.35 9.44 1.33
CA VAL A 330 -6.62 9.81 0.11
C VAL A 330 -7.53 9.64 -1.09
N ALA A 331 -7.59 10.67 -1.94
CA ALA A 331 -8.24 10.58 -3.23
C ALA A 331 -7.22 10.34 -4.34
N LYS A 332 -7.68 9.74 -5.44
CA LYS A 332 -6.90 9.54 -6.66
C LYS A 332 -7.41 10.50 -7.74
N LEU A 333 -6.53 11.33 -8.27
CA LEU A 333 -6.83 12.17 -9.43
C LEU A 333 -6.11 11.65 -10.67
N TYR A 334 -6.85 11.50 -11.76
CA TYR A 334 -6.32 11.34 -13.11
C TYR A 334 -6.67 12.55 -13.96
N LEU A 335 -5.68 13.12 -14.65
CA LEU A 335 -5.91 14.09 -15.70
C LEU A 335 -5.39 13.55 -17.03
N ALA A 336 -6.25 13.58 -18.05
CA ALA A 336 -5.83 13.42 -19.43
C ALA A 336 -5.49 14.81 -19.97
N LEU A 337 -4.21 15.03 -20.26
CA LEU A 337 -3.69 16.32 -20.70
C LEU A 337 -3.37 16.31 -22.20
N SER A 338 -3.55 17.46 -22.85
CA SER A 338 -3.19 17.70 -24.25
C SER A 338 -1.69 17.89 -24.48
N GLY A 339 -0.92 18.03 -23.40
CA GLY A 339 0.53 18.20 -23.39
C GLY A 339 1.13 17.96 -22.00
N VAL A 340 2.45 17.89 -21.92
CA VAL A 340 3.16 17.78 -20.64
C VAL A 340 3.07 19.11 -19.89
N PRO A 341 2.55 19.16 -18.66
CA PRO A 341 2.44 20.39 -17.89
C PRO A 341 3.83 20.91 -17.50
N THR A 342 3.97 22.23 -17.41
CA THR A 342 5.23 22.89 -17.04
C THR A 342 5.30 23.08 -15.53
N PHE A 343 6.11 22.26 -14.86
CA PHE A 343 6.49 22.49 -13.47
C PHE A 343 7.81 23.26 -13.40
N ARG A 344 8.07 23.95 -12.27
CA ARG A 344 9.39 24.50 -11.94
C ARG A 344 10.35 23.36 -11.55
N ALA A 345 10.73 22.55 -12.53
CA ALA A 345 11.75 21.51 -12.39
C ALA A 345 12.36 21.16 -13.76
N PRO A 346 13.59 20.62 -13.81
CA PRO A 346 14.17 20.09 -15.04
C PRO A 346 13.26 19.03 -15.68
N ARG A 347 13.20 18.99 -17.02
CA ARG A 347 12.25 18.14 -17.75
C ARG A 347 12.49 16.65 -17.47
N GLU A 348 13.75 16.27 -17.35
CA GLU A 348 14.19 14.92 -16.99
C GLU A 348 13.72 14.50 -15.59
N ALA A 349 13.62 15.45 -14.65
CA ALA A 349 13.16 15.18 -13.30
C ALA A 349 11.64 14.91 -13.24
N LEU A 350 10.88 15.36 -14.25
CA LEU A 350 9.42 15.14 -14.34
C LEU A 350 9.05 13.67 -14.57
N ALA A 351 9.99 12.85 -15.05
CA ALA A 351 9.81 11.40 -15.13
C ALA A 351 9.90 10.71 -13.75
N GLY A 352 10.30 11.45 -12.71
CA GLY A 352 10.30 11.00 -11.33
C GLY A 352 8.96 11.19 -10.63
N ARG A 353 9.02 11.08 -9.30
CA ARG A 353 7.90 11.34 -8.40
C ARG A 353 7.94 12.79 -7.95
N LEU A 354 6.91 13.55 -8.26
CA LEU A 354 6.77 14.93 -7.86
C LEU A 354 5.99 15.01 -6.54
N VAL A 355 6.43 15.82 -5.58
CA VAL A 355 5.76 16.00 -4.29
C VAL A 355 5.46 17.47 -4.05
N ILE A 356 4.19 17.78 -3.78
CA ILE A 356 3.71 19.08 -3.32
C ILE A 356 3.39 18.94 -1.83
N ALA A 357 4.37 19.26 -1.00
CA ALA A 357 4.27 19.31 0.46
C ALA A 357 5.17 20.46 0.96
N PRO A 358 4.66 21.71 0.97
CA PRO A 358 5.51 22.90 1.12
C PRO A 358 6.26 22.98 2.44
N SER A 359 5.63 22.51 3.52
CA SER A 359 6.20 22.42 4.86
C SER A 359 5.49 21.31 5.66
N SER A 360 6.05 20.95 6.80
CA SER A 360 5.39 20.02 7.73
C SER A 360 4.09 20.62 8.31
N GLU A 361 4.04 21.95 8.56
CA GLU A 361 2.77 22.61 8.91
C GLU A 361 1.74 22.53 7.80
N ALA A 362 2.15 22.67 6.53
CA ALA A 362 1.22 22.60 5.41
C ALA A 362 0.53 21.22 5.35
N VAL A 363 1.28 20.13 5.58
CA VAL A 363 0.73 18.77 5.66
C VAL A 363 -0.21 18.63 6.86
N GLU A 364 0.15 19.14 8.05
CA GLU A 364 -0.75 19.11 9.23
C GLU A 364 -2.03 19.92 9.00
N ARG A 365 -1.91 21.12 8.41
CA ARG A 365 -3.04 21.97 8.08
C ARG A 365 -3.96 21.32 7.05
N ALA A 366 -3.38 20.60 6.09
CA ALA A 366 -4.15 19.81 5.13
C ALA A 366 -4.94 18.67 5.79
N PHE A 367 -4.43 18.09 6.88
CA PHE A 367 -5.09 17.01 7.63
C PHE A 367 -6.23 17.50 8.54
N ASN A 368 -6.07 18.66 9.17
CA ASN A 368 -6.98 19.13 10.22
C ASN A 368 -8.48 19.07 9.87
N PRO A 369 -8.94 19.48 8.67
CA PRO A 369 -10.35 19.37 8.29
C PRO A 369 -10.85 17.92 8.20
N ALA A 370 -10.00 16.97 7.81
CA ALA A 370 -10.38 15.57 7.61
C ALA A 370 -10.87 14.90 8.91
N LYS A 371 -10.38 15.37 10.07
CA LYS A 371 -10.83 14.93 11.40
C LYS A 371 -12.34 15.15 11.61
N TYR A 372 -12.92 16.12 10.90
CA TYR A 372 -14.33 16.52 11.02
C TYR A 372 -15.15 16.21 9.77
N GLY A 373 -14.61 15.37 8.87
CA GLY A 373 -15.27 15.04 7.61
C GLY A 373 -15.26 16.19 6.60
N GLU A 374 -14.25 17.05 6.63
CA GLU A 374 -14.07 18.16 5.69
C GLU A 374 -12.72 18.00 4.94
N PHE A 375 -12.50 18.72 3.85
CA PHE A 375 -11.22 18.70 3.11
C PHE A 375 -10.52 20.07 3.17
N SER A 376 -9.20 20.07 2.99
CA SER A 376 -8.42 21.31 2.92
C SER A 376 -8.60 22.01 1.58
N PRO A 377 -8.70 23.36 1.53
CA PRO A 377 -8.62 24.11 0.27
C PRO A 377 -7.21 24.09 -0.34
N GLU A 378 -6.22 23.65 0.43
CA GLU A 378 -4.83 23.50 0.01
C GLU A 378 -4.36 22.06 0.27
N PRO A 379 -4.85 21.07 -0.51
CA PRO A 379 -4.39 19.69 -0.38
C PRO A 379 -2.90 19.56 -0.75
N VAL A 380 -2.23 18.61 -0.11
CA VAL A 380 -0.88 18.17 -0.44
C VAL A 380 -0.96 16.90 -1.29
N MET A 381 -0.02 16.67 -2.19
CA MET A 381 -0.13 15.55 -3.12
C MET A 381 1.20 15.04 -3.65
N GLU A 382 1.19 13.76 -4.00
CA GLU A 382 2.21 13.08 -4.79
C GLU A 382 1.68 12.93 -6.22
N ILE A 383 2.51 13.27 -7.20
CA ILE A 383 2.17 13.25 -8.62
C ILE A 383 3.21 12.43 -9.38
N VAL A 384 2.75 11.65 -10.36
CA VAL A 384 3.62 11.06 -11.39
C VAL A 384 3.03 11.33 -12.77
N LEU A 385 3.93 11.46 -13.76
CA LEU A 385 3.59 11.56 -15.18
C LEU A 385 4.03 10.27 -15.88
N PRO A 386 3.29 9.16 -15.71
CA PRO A 386 3.82 7.82 -15.99
C PRO A 386 4.10 7.63 -17.48
N ASN A 387 3.44 8.38 -18.35
CA ASN A 387 3.66 8.30 -19.79
C ASN A 387 5.01 8.86 -20.26
N LEU A 388 5.75 9.56 -19.38
CA LEU A 388 7.14 9.95 -19.65
C LEU A 388 8.10 8.76 -19.59
N ALA A 389 7.80 7.75 -18.76
CA ALA A 389 8.50 6.47 -18.73
C ALA A 389 7.89 5.47 -19.72
N ASP A 390 6.57 5.56 -19.97
CA ASP A 390 5.85 4.68 -20.87
C ASP A 390 4.92 5.43 -21.84
N PRO A 391 5.40 5.77 -23.06
CA PRO A 391 4.60 6.49 -24.04
C PRO A 391 3.28 5.81 -24.40
N SER A 392 3.08 4.51 -24.13
CA SER A 392 1.82 3.80 -24.43
C SER A 392 0.64 4.19 -23.54
N LEU A 393 0.89 4.90 -22.43
CA LEU A 393 -0.15 5.31 -21.48
C LEU A 393 -0.92 6.56 -21.91
N ALA A 394 -0.50 7.26 -22.97
CA ALA A 394 -1.18 8.43 -23.50
C ALA A 394 -1.10 8.46 -25.04
N PRO A 395 -2.03 9.14 -25.73
CA PRO A 395 -1.90 9.39 -27.17
C PRO A 395 -0.68 10.27 -27.46
N ALA A 396 -0.19 10.22 -28.70
CA ALA A 396 0.92 11.08 -29.14
C ALA A 396 0.67 12.56 -28.81
N GLY A 397 1.67 13.19 -28.18
CA GLY A 397 1.59 14.58 -27.70
C GLY A 397 0.82 14.79 -26.41
N GLY A 398 0.04 13.81 -25.94
CA GLY A 398 -0.69 13.87 -24.67
C GLY A 398 0.17 13.54 -23.44
N CYS A 399 -0.41 13.77 -22.26
CA CYS A 399 0.21 13.39 -20.98
C CYS A 399 -0.86 12.89 -20.01
N VAL A 400 -0.52 11.86 -19.23
CA VAL A 400 -1.30 11.42 -18.07
C VAL A 400 -0.69 12.05 -16.83
N LEU A 401 -1.51 12.70 -16.01
CA LEU A 401 -1.15 13.05 -14.64
C LEU A 401 -1.91 12.13 -13.69
N SER A 402 -1.19 11.44 -12.81
CA SER A 402 -1.75 10.56 -11.79
C SER A 402 -1.31 11.03 -10.41
N ALA A 403 -2.25 11.49 -9.58
CA ALA A 403 -1.95 12.06 -8.27
C ALA A 403 -2.65 11.33 -7.12
N ASN A 404 -1.93 11.14 -6.02
CA ASN A 404 -2.49 10.78 -4.73
C ASN A 404 -2.65 12.07 -3.91
N VAL A 405 -3.89 12.47 -3.64
CA VAL A 405 -4.25 13.75 -3.04
C VAL A 405 -4.66 13.55 -1.59
N GLN A 406 -3.96 14.23 -0.67
CA GLN A 406 -4.23 14.20 0.76
C GLN A 406 -4.72 15.57 1.27
N PHE A 407 -5.74 15.65 2.13
CA PHE A 407 -6.53 14.56 2.70
C PHE A 407 -7.99 14.62 2.21
N ALA A 408 -8.51 13.46 1.84
CA ALA A 408 -9.89 13.30 1.38
C ALA A 408 -10.61 12.33 2.32
N PRO A 409 -11.49 12.80 3.22
CA PRO A 409 -12.11 11.92 4.20
C PRO A 409 -13.06 10.93 3.52
N TYR A 410 -13.09 9.67 3.97
CA TYR A 410 -14.04 8.68 3.47
C TYR A 410 -15.49 9.16 3.54
N ALA A 411 -15.90 9.66 4.71
CA ALA A 411 -17.23 10.22 4.93
C ALA A 411 -17.13 11.75 4.96
N LEU A 412 -17.34 12.39 3.81
CA LEU A 412 -17.42 13.85 3.72
C LEU A 412 -18.76 14.35 4.29
N LYS A 413 -18.69 15.38 5.13
CA LYS A 413 -19.83 16.14 5.62
C LYS A 413 -20.57 16.78 4.44
N GLY A 414 -21.87 16.50 4.32
CA GLY A 414 -22.67 16.91 3.17
C GLY A 414 -22.58 15.98 1.95
N GLY A 415 -21.74 14.94 1.99
CA GLY A 415 -21.66 13.90 0.97
C GLY A 415 -20.76 14.24 -0.23
N TRP A 416 -20.16 13.20 -0.82
CA TRP A 416 -19.21 13.35 -1.93
C TRP A 416 -19.87 13.76 -3.26
N GLU A 417 -21.17 13.48 -3.46
CA GLU A 417 -21.89 13.94 -4.65
C GLU A 417 -21.82 15.46 -4.83
N ILE A 418 -21.98 16.21 -3.74
CA ILE A 418 -21.91 17.68 -3.75
C ILE A 418 -20.46 18.17 -3.56
N GLY A 419 -19.66 17.46 -2.75
CA GLY A 419 -18.31 17.89 -2.39
C GLY A 419 -17.23 17.62 -3.45
N LYS A 420 -17.41 16.62 -4.32
CA LYS A 420 -16.39 16.20 -5.31
C LYS A 420 -16.02 17.35 -6.28
N PRO A 421 -16.95 18.13 -6.85
CA PRO A 421 -16.61 19.30 -7.67
C PRO A 421 -15.82 20.37 -6.92
N ALA A 422 -16.19 20.68 -5.67
CA ALA A 422 -15.49 21.67 -4.86
C ALA A 422 -14.07 21.21 -4.49
N PHE A 423 -13.90 19.92 -4.20
CA PHE A 423 -12.59 19.36 -3.92
C PHE A 423 -11.70 19.33 -5.18
N LEU A 424 -12.26 18.94 -6.33
CA LEU A 424 -11.54 19.01 -7.61
C LEU A 424 -11.09 20.45 -7.93
N ALA A 425 -11.94 21.45 -7.70
CA ALA A 425 -11.59 22.85 -7.88
C ALA A 425 -10.41 23.26 -6.96
N ALA A 426 -10.40 22.83 -5.69
CA ALA A 426 -9.30 23.09 -4.77
C ALA A 426 -7.99 22.43 -5.25
N ILE A 427 -8.05 21.18 -5.72
CA ILE A 427 -6.90 20.47 -6.28
C ILE A 427 -6.37 21.20 -7.52
N MET A 428 -7.24 21.56 -8.46
CA MET A 428 -6.84 22.28 -9.68
C MET A 428 -6.25 23.66 -9.35
N ALA A 429 -6.78 24.36 -8.34
CA ALA A 429 -6.22 25.63 -7.90
C ALA A 429 -4.80 25.46 -7.32
N VAL A 430 -4.49 24.35 -6.65
CA VAL A 430 -3.11 24.03 -6.22
C VAL A 430 -2.26 23.71 -7.44
N LEU A 431 -2.71 22.82 -8.33
CA LEU A 431 -1.97 22.46 -9.53
C LEU A 431 -1.64 23.68 -10.40
N GLU A 432 -2.56 24.63 -10.56
CA GLU A 432 -2.33 25.87 -11.32
C GLU A 432 -1.22 26.74 -10.71
N ARG A 433 -1.02 26.70 -9.37
CA ARG A 433 0.10 27.42 -8.73
C ARG A 433 1.45 26.74 -8.98
N TYR A 434 1.48 25.41 -9.05
CA TYR A 434 2.70 24.62 -9.20
C TYR A 434 3.05 24.30 -10.67
N ALA A 435 2.06 24.33 -11.55
CA ALA A 435 2.17 24.19 -12.99
C ALA A 435 1.22 25.18 -13.71
N PRO A 436 1.59 26.47 -13.78
CA PRO A 436 0.77 27.48 -14.44
C PRO A 436 0.39 27.10 -15.87
N GLY A 437 -0.89 27.27 -16.21
CA GLY A 437 -1.46 26.90 -17.49
C GLY A 437 -1.99 25.46 -17.57
N ILE A 438 -1.78 24.62 -16.55
CA ILE A 438 -2.24 23.21 -16.57
C ILE A 438 -3.74 23.10 -16.83
N GLY A 439 -4.56 24.03 -16.33
CA GLY A 439 -6.00 24.05 -16.57
C GLY A 439 -6.38 24.01 -18.05
N SER A 440 -5.62 24.72 -18.90
CA SER A 440 -5.82 24.73 -20.36
C SER A 440 -5.44 23.43 -21.06
N LEU A 441 -4.65 22.58 -20.41
CA LEU A 441 -4.23 21.29 -20.95
C LEU A 441 -5.25 20.17 -20.67
N VAL A 442 -6.16 20.35 -19.69
CA VAL A 442 -7.08 19.30 -19.25
C VAL A 442 -8.11 18.98 -20.34
N LYS A 443 -8.05 17.75 -20.86
CA LYS A 443 -9.10 17.16 -21.71
C LYS A 443 -10.16 16.41 -20.90
N HIS A 444 -9.73 15.78 -19.80
CA HIS A 444 -10.61 15.03 -18.90
C HIS A 444 -10.00 14.97 -17.50
N ALA A 445 -10.85 14.94 -16.48
CA ALA A 445 -10.48 14.76 -15.08
C ALA A 445 -11.37 13.68 -14.44
N GLU A 446 -10.74 12.64 -13.89
CA GLU A 446 -11.42 11.62 -13.08
C GLU A 446 -10.89 11.71 -11.64
N LEU A 447 -11.79 11.90 -10.67
CA LEU A 447 -11.45 11.99 -9.26
C LEU A 447 -12.14 10.84 -8.50
N LEU A 448 -11.35 9.90 -8.01
CA LEU A 448 -11.79 8.81 -7.15
C LEU A 448 -11.56 9.18 -5.69
N THR A 449 -12.64 9.40 -4.95
CA THR A 449 -12.63 9.55 -3.49
C THR A 449 -12.43 8.18 -2.83
N PRO A 450 -12.15 8.09 -1.52
CA PRO A 450 -12.13 6.80 -0.85
C PRO A 450 -13.42 5.98 -1.01
N SER A 451 -14.58 6.65 -1.11
CA SER A 451 -15.86 5.97 -1.37
C SER A 451 -15.96 5.39 -2.78
N ASP A 452 -15.45 6.10 -3.80
CA ASP A 452 -15.37 5.58 -5.17
C ASP A 452 -14.38 4.40 -5.26
N ILE A 453 -13.25 4.50 -4.55
CA ILE A 453 -12.23 3.44 -4.47
C ILE A 453 -12.81 2.18 -3.82
N GLU A 454 -13.59 2.32 -2.75
CA GLU A 454 -14.30 1.20 -2.13
C GLU A 454 -15.25 0.54 -3.12
N ALA A 455 -16.08 1.31 -3.82
CA ALA A 455 -17.04 0.80 -4.79
C ALA A 455 -16.34 0.10 -5.97
N ARG A 456 -15.29 0.71 -6.52
CA ARG A 456 -14.56 0.21 -7.70
C ARG A 456 -13.77 -1.07 -7.41
N TYR A 457 -13.16 -1.17 -6.23
CA TYR A 457 -12.22 -2.26 -5.92
C TYR A 457 -12.67 -3.18 -4.78
N ARG A 458 -13.90 -3.03 -4.28
CA ARG A 458 -14.43 -3.75 -3.11
C ARG A 458 -13.48 -3.66 -1.92
N MET A 459 -12.97 -2.45 -1.68
CA MET A 459 -11.94 -2.17 -0.68
C MET A 459 -12.53 -1.32 0.44
N PRO A 460 -13.00 -1.91 1.56
CA PRO A 460 -13.68 -1.19 2.61
C PRO A 460 -12.91 0.04 3.11
N GLY A 461 -13.63 1.15 3.23
CA GLY A 461 -13.13 2.47 3.55
C GLY A 461 -12.27 3.13 2.48
N GLY A 462 -12.07 2.51 1.31
CA GLY A 462 -11.11 3.00 0.31
C GLY A 462 -9.65 2.97 0.79
N HIS A 463 -9.36 2.15 1.80
CA HIS A 463 -8.08 2.19 2.51
C HIS A 463 -7.16 1.06 2.06
N TRP A 464 -6.13 1.37 1.28
CA TRP A 464 -5.25 0.36 0.65
C TRP A 464 -4.43 -0.49 1.63
N HIS A 465 -4.30 -0.05 2.89
CA HIS A 465 -3.72 -0.89 3.94
C HIS A 465 -4.73 -1.82 4.64
N HIS A 466 -6.04 -1.77 4.32
CA HIS A 466 -7.09 -2.52 5.00
C HIS A 466 -7.07 -2.38 6.54
N GLY A 467 -6.56 -1.26 7.04
CA GLY A 467 -6.24 -1.04 8.45
C GLY A 467 -5.17 0.04 8.62
N GLU A 468 -5.27 0.85 9.67
CA GLU A 468 -4.27 1.86 10.00
C GLU A 468 -2.88 1.26 10.28
N LEU A 469 -1.83 2.02 9.98
CA LEU A 469 -0.45 1.69 10.31
C LEU A 469 -0.05 2.33 11.64
N GLN A 470 -0.73 1.91 12.71
CA GLN A 470 -0.58 2.44 14.06
C GLN A 470 -0.27 1.32 15.06
N VAL A 471 0.27 1.67 16.23
CA VAL A 471 0.69 0.71 17.27
C VAL A 471 -0.39 -0.32 17.59
N ASP A 472 -1.66 0.13 17.64
CA ASP A 472 -2.83 -0.67 17.96
C ASP A 472 -3.33 -1.56 16.80
N GLN A 473 -2.80 -1.41 15.58
CA GLN A 473 -3.22 -2.15 14.38
C GLN A 473 -2.06 -2.70 13.53
N MET A 474 -0.85 -2.75 14.09
CA MET A 474 0.35 -3.33 13.47
C MET A 474 0.86 -4.55 14.25
N LEU A 475 1.75 -5.33 13.60
CA LEU A 475 2.42 -6.48 14.20
C LEU A 475 1.42 -7.50 14.77
N VAL A 476 1.54 -7.81 16.06
CA VAL A 476 0.69 -8.77 16.79
C VAL A 476 -0.78 -8.33 16.89
N ASN A 477 -1.07 -7.05 16.60
CA ASN A 477 -2.43 -6.51 16.58
C ASN A 477 -3.01 -6.45 15.16
N ARG A 478 -2.39 -7.09 14.17
CA ARG A 478 -2.85 -7.02 12.77
C ARG A 478 -3.35 -8.37 12.26
N PRO A 479 -4.63 -8.51 11.85
CA PRO A 479 -5.65 -7.45 11.80
C PRO A 479 -6.22 -7.05 13.17
N PHE A 480 -6.16 -7.96 14.15
CA PHE A 480 -6.39 -7.74 15.58
C PHE A 480 -5.83 -8.94 16.34
N PHE A 481 -5.71 -8.82 17.66
CA PHE A 481 -5.17 -9.88 18.51
C PHE A 481 -5.97 -11.19 18.45
N GLY A 482 -5.27 -12.30 18.18
CA GLY A 482 -5.79 -13.67 18.09
C GLY A 482 -5.87 -14.24 16.68
N VAL A 483 -5.55 -13.45 15.65
CA VAL A 483 -5.57 -13.84 14.22
C VAL A 483 -4.37 -13.30 13.45
N GLU A 484 -3.35 -12.79 14.15
CA GLU A 484 -2.14 -12.17 13.59
C GLU A 484 -1.22 -13.15 12.85
N ARG A 485 -1.39 -14.45 13.12
CA ARG A 485 -0.68 -15.54 12.45
C ARG A 485 -1.42 -16.11 11.25
N TYR A 486 -2.22 -15.27 10.59
CA TYR A 486 -2.97 -15.57 9.35
C TYR A 486 -4.13 -16.56 9.53
N ALA A 487 -4.05 -17.53 10.43
CA ALA A 487 -5.17 -18.42 10.73
C ALA A 487 -6.33 -17.65 11.37
N SER A 488 -7.53 -17.80 10.81
CA SER A 488 -8.76 -17.35 11.47
C SER A 488 -9.23 -18.38 12.50
N PRO A 489 -10.23 -18.09 13.36
CA PRO A 489 -10.82 -19.08 14.26
C PRO A 489 -11.57 -20.21 13.54
N VAL A 490 -12.08 -19.96 12.32
CA VAL A 490 -12.65 -21.00 11.45
C VAL A 490 -11.51 -21.86 10.89
N GLU A 491 -11.56 -23.16 11.17
CA GLU A 491 -10.51 -24.10 10.76
C GLU A 491 -10.40 -24.17 9.23
N GLY A 492 -9.19 -24.22 8.70
CA GLY A 492 -8.96 -24.22 7.24
C GLY A 492 -9.07 -22.84 6.56
N LEU A 493 -9.49 -21.77 7.27
CA LEU A 493 -9.56 -20.42 6.73
C LEU A 493 -8.37 -19.54 7.16
N TRP A 494 -7.69 -18.95 6.18
CA TRP A 494 -6.49 -18.12 6.34
C TRP A 494 -6.67 -16.73 5.73
N LEU A 495 -6.06 -15.71 6.34
CA LEU A 495 -6.16 -14.29 5.97
C LEU A 495 -4.84 -13.81 5.35
N ALA A 496 -4.89 -13.35 4.10
CA ALA A 496 -3.71 -13.08 3.27
C ALA A 496 -3.68 -11.68 2.65
N SER A 497 -4.60 -10.78 3.02
CA SER A 497 -4.69 -9.45 2.40
C SER A 497 -3.76 -8.43 3.05
N ALA A 498 -3.81 -7.18 2.56
CA ALA A 498 -3.14 -6.04 3.19
C ALA A 498 -3.54 -5.83 4.65
N GLY A 499 -4.67 -6.40 5.10
CA GLY A 499 -5.11 -6.34 6.49
C GLY A 499 -4.38 -7.32 7.40
N SER A 500 -3.64 -8.28 6.84
CA SER A 500 -2.76 -9.19 7.56
C SER A 500 -1.36 -8.60 7.74
N HIS A 501 -0.62 -9.09 8.73
CA HIS A 501 0.78 -8.73 8.93
C HIS A 501 1.62 -9.03 7.66
N PRO A 502 2.55 -8.15 7.25
CA PRO A 502 2.94 -6.89 7.87
C PRO A 502 2.10 -5.67 7.48
N GLY A 503 1.37 -5.76 6.37
CA GLY A 503 0.43 -4.74 5.96
C GLY A 503 0.35 -4.44 4.48
N GLY A 504 -0.31 -3.33 4.17
CA GLY A 504 -0.52 -2.89 2.79
C GLY A 504 0.67 -2.24 2.10
N GLY A 505 0.43 -1.80 0.87
CA GLY A 505 1.47 -1.58 -0.12
C GLY A 505 1.69 -2.84 -0.96
N ILE A 506 2.33 -2.69 -2.11
CA ILE A 506 2.44 -3.76 -3.12
C ILE A 506 3.65 -4.64 -2.80
N SER A 507 3.67 -5.20 -1.59
CA SER A 507 4.80 -5.99 -1.11
C SER A 507 4.70 -7.46 -1.48
N GLY A 508 3.47 -8.00 -1.56
CA GLY A 508 3.20 -9.43 -1.70
C GLY A 508 3.45 -10.25 -0.43
N VAL A 509 3.99 -9.65 0.62
CA VAL A 509 4.42 -10.35 1.83
C VAL A 509 3.24 -10.95 2.61
N PRO A 510 2.11 -10.24 2.81
CA PRO A 510 0.94 -10.86 3.47
C PRO A 510 0.48 -12.14 2.77
N GLY A 511 0.42 -12.12 1.43
CA GLY A 511 0.07 -13.27 0.61
C GLY A 511 1.04 -14.44 0.78
N MET A 512 2.34 -14.15 0.66
CA MET A 512 3.40 -15.16 0.81
C MET A 512 3.42 -15.78 2.21
N ASN A 513 3.29 -14.97 3.26
CA ASN A 513 3.35 -15.45 4.63
C ASN A 513 2.11 -16.30 4.98
N ALA A 514 0.92 -15.86 4.58
CA ALA A 514 -0.30 -16.62 4.79
C ALA A 514 -0.27 -17.97 4.04
N ALA A 515 0.23 -18.00 2.80
CA ALA A 515 0.43 -19.23 2.05
C ALA A 515 1.38 -20.20 2.76
N ARG A 516 2.53 -19.70 3.25
CA ARG A 516 3.49 -20.50 4.02
C ARG A 516 2.88 -21.04 5.31
N ALA A 517 2.08 -20.24 6.01
CA ALA A 517 1.39 -20.65 7.22
C ALA A 517 0.33 -21.72 6.92
N ALA A 518 -0.48 -21.53 5.86
CA ALA A 518 -1.49 -22.48 5.43
C ALA A 518 -0.92 -23.86 5.07
N LEU A 519 0.26 -23.91 4.45
CA LEU A 519 0.94 -25.17 4.13
C LEU A 519 1.50 -25.89 5.36
N LYS A 520 1.86 -25.14 6.42
CA LYS A 520 2.33 -25.73 7.69
C LYS A 520 1.17 -26.27 8.53
N GLY A 521 -0.01 -25.66 8.44
CA GLY A 521 -1.14 -25.94 9.32
C GLY A 521 -1.11 -25.08 10.59
N ARG A 522 -2.14 -25.24 11.44
CA ARG A 522 -2.18 -24.57 12.75
C ARG A 522 -1.13 -25.20 13.67
N GLU A 523 -0.30 -24.38 14.29
CA GLU A 523 0.61 -24.78 15.39
C GLU A 523 -0.15 -24.88 16.71
#